data_AF-A0A6J2XFN1-F1
#
_entry.id   AF-A0A6J2XFN1-F1
#
_cell.length_a   1.000
_cell.length_b   1.000
_cell.length_c   1.000
_cell.angle_alpha   90.00
_cell.angle_beta   90.00
_cell.angle_gamma   90.00
#
_symmetry.space_group_name_H-M   'P 1'
#
loop_
_entity.id
_entity.type
_entity.pdbx_description
1 polymer ?
#
loop_
_entity_poly.entity_id
_entity_poly.type
_entity_poly.pdbx_seq_one_letter_code
_entity_poly.pdbx_strand_id
1 'polypeptide(L)'
;MAAIGYVMFTCLMAQLKSYYLFKNRKAFRKLVLDLDQATFKEKNNAEKVIINNVLGLFWNIKTALIVVSFVAVLSSVSVPLFYPKETGMPIQAWYPFDVSEGTSYVLAYLHQAVSIIYISGVNIYVDVIVAGFCTIIGLQCDLLCERILMLGENEDDRRNKDNFVNCIQHHFTILE
;
A
#
# COMPACT_ATOMS: atom_id res chain seq x y z
N MET A 1 -27.16 -10.96 7.69
CA MET A 1 -26.99 -11.00 6.21
C MET A 1 -26.10 -9.87 5.69
N ALA A 2 -26.33 -8.60 6.06
CA ALA A 2 -25.49 -7.47 5.60
C ALA A 2 -23.98 -7.63 5.93
N ALA A 3 -23.64 -8.09 7.15
CA ALA A 3 -22.25 -8.30 7.55
C ALA A 3 -21.52 -9.38 6.72
N ILE A 4 -22.20 -10.48 6.40
CA ILE A 4 -21.65 -11.57 5.57
C ILE A 4 -21.44 -11.08 4.13
N GLY A 5 -22.40 -10.32 3.59
CA GLY A 5 -22.27 -9.71 2.26
C GLY A 5 -21.06 -8.77 2.16
N TYR A 6 -20.84 -7.95 3.18
CA TYR A 6 -19.65 -7.09 3.28
C TYR A 6 -18.36 -7.90 3.29
N VAL A 7 -18.27 -8.95 4.12
CA VAL A 7 -17.08 -9.81 4.20
C VAL A 7 -16.80 -10.53 2.88
N MET A 8 -17.83 -11.03 2.20
CA MET A 8 -17.66 -11.67 0.88
C MET A 8 -17.14 -10.67 -0.16
N PHE A 9 -17.67 -9.45 -0.17
CA PHE A 9 -17.23 -8.41 -1.07
C PHE A 9 -15.78 -7.99 -0.81
N THR A 10 -15.38 -7.83 0.45
CA THR A 10 -13.98 -7.49 0.80
C THR A 10 -13.02 -8.61 0.43
N CYS A 11 -13.42 -9.88 0.61
CA CYS A 11 -12.65 -11.04 0.18
C CYS A 11 -12.45 -11.04 -1.35
N LEU A 12 -13.52 -10.83 -2.13
CA LEU A 12 -13.44 -10.76 -3.59
C LEU A 12 -12.53 -9.62 -4.06
N MET A 13 -12.69 -8.43 -3.48
CA MET A 13 -11.84 -7.27 -3.75
C MET A 13 -10.36 -7.57 -3.47
N ALA A 14 -10.04 -8.20 -2.34
CA ALA A 14 -8.66 -8.54 -1.99
C ALA A 14 -8.03 -9.54 -2.99
N GLN A 15 -8.79 -10.56 -3.39
CA GLN A 15 -8.33 -11.55 -4.37
C GLN A 15 -8.12 -10.92 -5.76
N LEU A 16 -9.04 -10.05 -6.20
CA LEU A 16 -8.90 -9.30 -7.45
C LEU A 16 -7.65 -8.42 -7.43
N LYS A 17 -7.48 -7.62 -6.37
CA LYS A 17 -6.30 -6.76 -6.17
C LYS A 17 -4.99 -7.57 -6.25
N SER A 18 -4.92 -8.67 -5.51
CA SER A 18 -3.76 -9.57 -5.50
C SER A 18 -3.48 -10.16 -6.88
N TYR A 19 -4.52 -10.63 -7.57
CA TYR A 19 -4.41 -11.15 -8.92
C TYR A 19 -3.89 -10.11 -9.92
N TYR A 20 -4.42 -8.88 -9.89
CA TYR A 20 -3.94 -7.79 -10.75
C TYR A 20 -2.50 -7.40 -10.44
N LEU A 21 -2.12 -7.33 -9.17
CA LEU A 21 -0.73 -7.07 -8.76
C LEU A 21 0.20 -8.16 -9.29
N PHE A 22 -0.18 -9.44 -9.14
CA PHE A 22 0.64 -10.56 -9.61
C PHE A 22 0.72 -10.63 -11.13
N LYS A 23 -0.38 -10.37 -11.84
CA LYS A 23 -0.42 -10.31 -13.30
C LYS A 23 0.48 -9.20 -13.84
N ASN A 24 0.45 -8.03 -13.19
CA ASN A 24 1.23 -6.85 -13.59
C ASN A 24 2.59 -6.76 -12.89
N ARG A 25 3.06 -7.82 -12.23
CA ARG A 25 4.32 -7.83 -11.44
C ARG A 25 5.56 -7.36 -12.20
N LYS A 26 5.59 -7.53 -13.53
CA LYS A 26 6.69 -7.06 -14.38
C LYS A 26 6.67 -5.53 -14.52
N ALA A 27 5.49 -4.96 -14.81
CA ALA A 27 5.29 -3.52 -14.83
C ALA A 27 5.55 -2.91 -13.45
N PHE A 28 5.06 -3.56 -12.40
CA PHE A 28 5.35 -3.20 -11.02
C PHE A 28 6.85 -3.15 -10.71
N ARG A 29 7.58 -4.21 -11.08
CA ARG A 29 9.04 -4.26 -10.90
C ARG A 29 9.75 -3.19 -11.71
N LYS A 30 9.28 -2.90 -12.94
CA LYS A 30 9.81 -1.81 -13.76
C LYS A 30 9.63 -0.47 -13.03
N LEU A 31 8.44 -0.17 -12.52
CA LEU A 31 8.18 1.04 -11.72
C LEU A 31 9.11 1.14 -10.50
N VAL A 32 9.32 0.06 -9.76
CA VAL A 32 10.27 0.03 -8.63
C VAL A 32 11.71 0.29 -9.07
N LEU A 33 12.12 -0.20 -10.23
CA LEU A 33 13.46 0.03 -10.77
C LEU A 33 13.62 1.44 -11.33
N ASP A 34 12.58 2.00 -11.95
CA ASP A 34 12.58 3.37 -12.48
C ASP A 34 12.69 4.39 -11.34
N LEU A 35 12.10 4.08 -10.17
CA LEU A 35 12.24 4.85 -8.93
C LEU A 35 13.68 4.93 -8.39
N ASP A 36 14.53 3.95 -8.72
CA ASP A 36 15.93 3.88 -8.27
C ASP A 36 16.90 4.62 -9.22
N GLN A 37 16.39 5.22 -10.30
CA GLN A 37 17.25 5.88 -11.28
C GLN A 37 17.93 7.15 -10.74
N ALA A 38 19.10 7.48 -11.30
CA ALA A 38 19.94 8.61 -10.90
C ALA A 38 19.23 9.98 -10.92
N THR A 39 18.09 10.11 -11.62
CA THR A 39 17.27 11.33 -11.69
C THR A 39 16.59 11.68 -10.36
N PHE A 40 16.45 10.68 -9.48
CA PHE A 40 15.91 10.77 -8.11
C PHE A 40 16.96 11.12 -7.06
N LYS A 41 18.24 11.18 -7.45
CA LYS A 41 19.30 11.50 -6.52
C LYS A 41 19.23 12.99 -6.20
N GLU A 42 18.93 13.27 -4.94
CA GLU A 42 18.94 14.59 -4.29
C GLU A 42 20.12 15.45 -4.76
N LYS A 43 19.84 16.62 -5.35
CA LYS A 43 20.86 17.57 -5.81
C LYS A 43 20.96 18.81 -4.93
N ASN A 44 19.84 19.23 -4.31
CA ASN A 44 19.77 20.44 -3.51
C ASN A 44 19.23 20.19 -2.09
N ASN A 45 19.59 21.06 -1.14
CA ASN A 45 19.08 21.02 0.24
C ASN A 45 17.56 21.27 0.31
N ALA A 46 17.00 22.06 -0.59
CA ALA A 46 15.55 22.26 -0.69
C ALA A 46 14.81 20.96 -1.07
N GLU A 47 15.33 20.22 -2.06
CA GLU A 47 14.80 18.92 -2.48
C GLU A 47 14.81 17.91 -1.32
N LYS A 48 15.88 17.90 -0.50
CA LYS A 48 15.98 17.03 0.69
C LYS A 48 14.86 17.26 1.70
N VAL A 49 14.53 18.52 1.95
CA VAL A 49 13.46 18.88 2.91
C VAL A 49 12.11 18.39 2.38
N ILE A 50 11.83 18.57 1.08
CA ILE A 50 10.60 18.09 0.44
C ILE A 50 10.50 16.56 0.55
N ILE A 51 11.55 15.84 0.14
CA ILE A 51 11.61 14.38 0.18
C ILE A 51 11.39 13.88 1.60
N ASN A 52 12.10 14.42 2.59
CA ASN A 52 12.01 13.97 3.97
C ASN A 52 10.62 14.24 4.58
N ASN A 53 10.01 15.38 4.27
CA ASN A 53 8.66 15.71 4.76
C ASN A 53 7.60 14.77 4.15
N VAL A 54 7.64 14.55 2.83
CA VAL A 54 6.68 13.68 2.13
C VAL A 54 6.85 12.22 2.56
N LEU A 55 8.07 11.70 2.57
CA LEU A 55 8.34 10.33 2.99
C LEU A 55 8.07 10.12 4.48
N GLY A 56 8.37 11.10 5.33
CA GLY A 56 8.06 11.05 6.76
C GLY A 56 6.55 10.96 7.01
N LEU A 57 5.76 11.79 6.31
CA LEU A 57 4.30 11.74 6.36
C LEU A 57 3.77 10.39 5.86
N PHE A 58 4.28 9.88 4.74
CA PHE A 58 3.92 8.56 4.23
C PHE A 58 4.25 7.44 5.23
N TRP A 59 5.43 7.47 5.86
CA TRP A 59 5.82 6.49 6.87
C TRP A 59 4.90 6.52 8.09
N ASN A 60 4.52 7.71 8.55
CA ASN A 60 3.58 7.88 9.65
C ASN A 60 2.20 7.32 9.30
N ILE A 61 1.66 7.66 8.13
CA ILE A 61 0.35 7.16 7.66
C ILE A 61 0.38 5.65 7.48
N LYS A 62 1.41 5.11 6.80
CA LYS A 62 1.61 3.67 6.63
C LYS A 62 1.62 2.95 7.98
N THR A 63 2.38 3.47 8.94
CA THR A 63 2.52 2.85 10.26
C THR A 63 1.21 2.90 11.03
N ALA A 64 0.51 4.04 11.03
CA ALA A 64 -0.80 4.17 11.64
C ALA A 64 -1.83 3.20 11.02
N LEU A 65 -1.87 3.09 9.69
CA LEU A 65 -2.78 2.20 8.98
C LEU A 65 -2.51 0.72 9.28
N ILE A 66 -1.24 0.32 9.33
CA ILE A 66 -0.87 -1.06 9.67
C ILE A 66 -1.24 -1.36 11.12
N VAL A 67 -0.94 -0.46 12.07
CA VAL A 67 -1.25 -0.65 13.49
C VAL A 67 -2.75 -0.74 13.72
N VAL A 68 -3.54 0.21 13.19
CA VAL A 68 -4.99 0.21 13.39
C VAL A 68 -5.63 -1.05 12.81
N SER A 69 -5.15 -1.50 11.65
CA SER A 69 -5.67 -2.69 11.00
C SER A 69 -5.29 -3.96 11.73
N PHE A 70 -4.05 -4.05 12.25
CA PHE A 70 -3.61 -5.18 13.05
C PHE A 70 -4.43 -5.30 14.34
N VAL A 71 -4.67 -4.17 15.03
CA VAL A 71 -5.53 -4.12 16.21
C VAL A 71 -6.97 -4.55 15.87
N ALA A 72 -7.52 -4.11 14.74
CA ALA A 72 -8.86 -4.49 14.30
C ALA A 72 -8.98 -5.99 13.95
N VAL A 73 -7.94 -6.58 13.35
CA VAL A 73 -7.90 -8.02 13.06
C VAL A 73 -7.82 -8.82 14.36
N LEU A 74 -6.93 -8.42 15.28
CA LEU A 74 -6.79 -9.07 16.58
C LEU A 74 -8.07 -8.98 17.41
N SER A 75 -8.75 -7.83 17.42
CA SER A 75 -10.03 -7.69 18.10
C SER A 75 -11.10 -8.58 17.45
N SER A 76 -11.15 -8.64 16.13
CA SER A 76 -12.13 -9.47 15.40
C SER A 76 -11.98 -10.97 15.67
N VAL A 77 -10.75 -11.45 15.87
CA VAL A 77 -10.49 -12.85 16.24
C VAL A 77 -10.75 -13.09 17.73
N SER A 78 -10.28 -12.19 18.60
CA SER A 78 -10.36 -12.39 20.06
C SER A 78 -11.75 -12.19 20.67
N VAL A 79 -12.55 -11.24 20.18
CA VAL A 79 -13.90 -10.96 20.69
C VAL A 79 -14.81 -12.21 20.71
N PRO A 80 -14.88 -13.02 19.64
CA PRO A 80 -15.63 -14.29 19.62
C PRO A 80 -15.25 -15.29 20.74
N LEU A 81 -14.03 -15.26 21.27
CA LEU A 81 -13.59 -16.17 22.34
C LEU A 81 -14.30 -15.91 23.68
N PHE A 82 -14.85 -14.71 23.87
CA PHE A 82 -15.59 -14.35 25.08
C PHE A 82 -17.08 -14.70 24.98
N TYR A 83 -17.56 -15.14 23.82
CA TYR A 83 -18.95 -15.57 23.60
C TYR A 83 -19.11 -17.09 23.79
N PRO A 84 -20.33 -17.58 24.07
CA PRO A 84 -20.62 -19.01 24.11
C PRO A 84 -20.21 -19.70 22.80
N LYS A 85 -19.64 -20.91 22.88
CA LYS A 85 -19.07 -21.62 21.72
C LYS A 85 -20.02 -21.75 20.53
N GLU A 86 -21.32 -21.91 20.78
CA GLU A 86 -22.37 -21.97 19.75
C GLU A 86 -22.43 -20.72 18.86
N THR A 87 -21.98 -19.57 19.35
CA THR A 87 -21.95 -18.29 18.61
C THR A 87 -20.54 -17.67 18.51
N GLY A 88 -19.53 -18.27 19.14
CA GLY A 88 -18.18 -17.73 19.29
C GLY A 88 -17.23 -17.94 18.10
N MET A 89 -17.73 -18.15 16.88
CA MET A 89 -16.88 -18.21 15.68
C MET A 89 -16.63 -16.81 15.11
N PRO A 90 -15.40 -16.47 14.69
CA PRO A 90 -15.06 -15.18 14.07
C PRO A 90 -15.93 -14.84 12.86
N ILE A 91 -16.21 -15.84 12.02
CA ILE A 91 -17.15 -15.73 10.91
C ILE A 91 -18.18 -16.84 11.07
N GLN A 92 -19.45 -16.42 11.10
CA GLN A 92 -20.58 -17.34 11.05
C GLN A 92 -20.69 -17.94 9.65
N ALA A 93 -20.13 -19.14 9.47
CA ALA A 93 -20.08 -19.86 8.22
C ALA A 93 -20.65 -21.27 8.40
N TRP A 94 -21.24 -21.81 7.34
CA TRP A 94 -21.74 -23.19 7.33
C TRP A 94 -20.58 -24.15 7.02
N TYR A 95 -20.47 -25.21 7.82
CA TYR A 95 -19.49 -26.26 7.64
C TYR A 95 -20.21 -27.61 7.44
N PRO A 96 -19.68 -28.51 6.58
CA PRO A 96 -20.25 -29.83 6.34
C PRO A 96 -19.98 -30.84 7.46
N PHE A 97 -19.31 -30.42 8.54
CA PHE A 97 -19.00 -31.21 9.73
C PHE A 97 -19.46 -30.47 10.98
N ASP A 98 -19.63 -31.19 12.09
CA ASP A 98 -20.07 -30.59 13.34
C ASP A 98 -18.93 -29.74 13.95
N VAL A 99 -19.25 -28.47 14.17
CA VAL A 99 -18.34 -27.46 14.73
C VAL A 99 -18.82 -27.00 16.11
N SER A 100 -19.82 -27.67 16.70
CA SER A 100 -20.35 -27.33 18.01
C SER A 100 -19.33 -27.54 19.13
N GLU A 101 -18.62 -28.69 19.15
CA GLU A 101 -17.61 -29.01 20.15
C GLU A 101 -16.44 -29.87 19.60
N GLY A 102 -15.32 -29.91 20.34
CA GLY A 102 -14.19 -30.81 20.08
C GLY A 102 -13.08 -30.26 19.16
N THR A 103 -12.27 -31.16 18.59
CA THR A 103 -11.09 -30.84 17.78
C THR A 103 -11.45 -30.12 16.47
N SER A 104 -12.60 -30.45 15.88
CA SER A 104 -13.09 -29.83 14.63
C SER A 104 -13.37 -28.34 14.80
N TYR A 105 -13.88 -27.91 15.96
CA TYR A 105 -14.08 -26.50 16.28
C TYR A 105 -12.76 -25.73 16.32
N VAL A 106 -11.76 -26.27 17.02
CA VAL A 106 -10.43 -25.63 17.12
C VAL A 106 -9.78 -25.50 15.74
N LEU A 107 -9.87 -26.55 14.91
CA LEU A 107 -9.33 -26.53 13.56
C LEU A 107 -10.02 -25.49 12.66
N ALA A 108 -11.36 -25.45 12.70
CA ALA A 108 -12.14 -24.47 11.94
C ALA A 108 -11.84 -23.03 12.39
N TYR A 109 -11.74 -22.81 13.71
CA TYR A 109 -11.39 -21.51 14.28
C TYR A 109 -9.99 -21.06 13.84
N LEU A 110 -8.99 -21.94 13.94
CA LEU A 110 -7.63 -21.65 13.48
C LEU A 110 -7.60 -21.33 11.98
N HIS A 111 -8.31 -22.10 11.17
CA HIS A 111 -8.43 -21.84 9.74
C HIS A 111 -9.04 -20.46 9.46
N GLN A 112 -10.13 -20.09 10.14
CA GLN A 112 -10.73 -18.76 10.01
C GLN A 112 -9.78 -17.66 10.45
N ALA A 113 -9.12 -17.81 11.60
CA ALA A 113 -8.17 -16.82 12.11
C ALA A 113 -7.02 -16.57 11.11
N VAL A 114 -6.40 -17.62 10.59
CA VAL A 114 -5.33 -17.52 9.57
C VAL A 114 -5.86 -16.87 8.30
N SER A 115 -7.05 -17.24 7.86
CA SER A 115 -7.68 -16.68 6.65
C SER A 115 -7.96 -15.18 6.80
N ILE A 116 -8.51 -14.75 7.94
CA ILE A 116 -8.81 -13.33 8.22
C ILE A 116 -7.53 -12.52 8.25
N ILE A 117 -6.49 -13.02 8.92
CA ILE A 117 -5.17 -12.36 8.98
C ILE A 117 -4.58 -12.21 7.57
N TYR A 118 -4.60 -13.29 6.79
CA TYR A 118 -4.05 -13.30 5.43
C TYR A 118 -4.80 -12.33 4.51
N ILE A 119 -6.13 -12.42 4.45
CA ILE A 119 -6.97 -11.59 3.57
C ILE A 119 -6.84 -10.10 3.94
N SER A 120 -6.89 -9.80 5.24
CA SER A 120 -6.73 -8.42 5.73
C SER A 120 -5.35 -7.88 5.39
N GLY A 121 -4.30 -8.68 5.61
CA GLY A 121 -2.92 -8.34 5.27
C GLY A 121 -2.78 -8.00 3.78
N VAL A 122 -3.24 -8.89 2.89
CA VAL A 122 -3.19 -8.65 1.44
C VAL A 122 -3.90 -7.34 1.06
N ASN A 123 -5.08 -7.08 1.62
CA ASN A 123 -5.82 -5.85 1.30
C ASN A 123 -5.04 -4.59 1.73
N ILE A 124 -4.50 -4.57 2.95
CA ILE A 124 -3.72 -3.43 3.47
C ILE A 124 -2.43 -3.24 2.68
N TYR A 125 -1.67 -4.31 2.42
CA TYR A 125 -0.40 -4.20 1.72
C TYR A 125 -0.58 -3.69 0.29
N VAL A 126 -1.60 -4.14 -0.42
CA VAL A 126 -1.87 -3.61 -1.77
C VAL A 126 -2.19 -2.12 -1.71
N ASP A 127 -3.02 -1.68 -0.77
CA ASP A 127 -3.39 -0.27 -0.64
C ASP A 127 -2.19 0.61 -0.24
N VAL A 128 -1.34 0.13 0.68
CA VAL A 128 -0.08 0.81 1.05
C VAL A 128 0.88 0.91 -0.13
N ILE A 129 1.00 -0.17 -0.90
CA ILE A 129 1.84 -0.21 -2.09
C ILE A 129 1.38 0.83 -3.10
N VAL A 130 0.08 0.84 -3.45
CA VAL A 130 -0.49 1.80 -4.39
C VAL A 130 -0.32 3.23 -3.89
N ALA A 131 -0.61 3.48 -2.61
CA ALA A 131 -0.38 4.79 -1.99
C ALA A 131 1.10 5.21 -2.08
N GLY A 132 2.03 4.27 -1.86
CA GLY A 132 3.46 4.52 -2.01
C GLY A 132 3.84 4.95 -3.43
N PHE A 133 3.32 4.30 -4.47
CA PHE A 133 3.54 4.75 -5.85
C PHE A 133 2.99 6.15 -6.09
N CYS A 134 1.75 6.41 -5.68
CA CYS A 134 1.14 7.73 -5.84
C CYS A 134 1.96 8.81 -5.11
N THR A 135 2.45 8.52 -3.90
CA THR A 135 3.32 9.42 -3.15
C THR A 135 4.61 9.72 -3.90
N ILE A 136 5.28 8.71 -4.47
CA ILE A 136 6.55 8.95 -5.15
C ILE A 136 6.34 9.64 -6.50
N ILE A 137 5.26 9.35 -7.24
CA ILE A 137 4.90 10.09 -8.46
C ILE A 137 4.62 11.56 -8.12
N GLY A 138 3.87 11.83 -7.05
CA GLY A 138 3.64 13.20 -6.58
C GLY A 138 4.95 13.91 -6.22
N LEU A 139 5.85 13.22 -5.51
CA LEU A 139 7.17 13.73 -5.17
C LEU A 139 8.02 14.03 -6.41
N GLN A 140 7.93 13.24 -7.47
CA GLN A 140 8.61 13.53 -8.74
C GLN A 140 8.10 14.83 -9.38
N CYS A 141 6.78 15.02 -9.37
CA CYS A 141 6.17 16.25 -9.88
C CYS A 141 6.63 17.47 -9.07
N ASP A 142 6.66 17.37 -7.74
CA ASP A 142 7.11 18.46 -6.87
C ASP A 142 8.59 18.79 -7.10
N LEU A 143 9.45 17.78 -7.21
CA LEU A 143 10.87 17.96 -7.53
C LEU A 143 11.08 18.57 -8.93
N LEU A 144 10.28 18.19 -9.92
CA LEU A 144 10.34 18.78 -11.25
C LEU A 144 9.94 20.26 -11.21
N CYS A 145 8.87 20.61 -10.49
CA CYS A 145 8.45 21.99 -10.28
C CYS A 145 9.56 22.82 -9.62
N GLU A 146 10.20 22.30 -8.58
CA GLU A 146 11.31 22.98 -7.89
C GLU A 146 12.50 23.23 -8.84
N ARG A 147 12.86 22.24 -9.67
CA ARG A 147 13.93 22.38 -10.67
C ARG A 147 13.58 23.41 -11.74
N ILE A 148 12.31 23.52 -12.14
CA ILE A 148 11.82 24.53 -13.08
C ILE A 148 11.80 25.93 -12.45
N LEU A 149 11.55 26.05 -11.15
CA LEU A 149 11.63 27.35 -10.46
C LEU A 149 13.08 27.83 -10.32
N MET A 150 14.05 26.93 -10.15
CA MET A 150 15.48 27.25 -10.10
C MET A 150 16.10 27.50 -11.50
N LEU A 151 15.36 27.24 -12.58
CA LEU A 151 15.77 27.55 -13.95
C LEU A 151 15.69 29.07 -14.17
N GLY A 152 16.85 29.73 -14.07
CA GLY A 152 16.94 31.19 -14.19
C GLY A 152 17.83 31.86 -13.14
N GLU A 153 18.10 31.21 -12.02
CA GLU A 153 18.99 31.75 -10.97
C GLU A 153 20.48 31.70 -11.35
N ASN A 154 20.86 30.85 -12.32
CA ASN A 154 22.23 30.80 -12.82
C ASN A 154 22.45 31.88 -13.89
N GLU A 155 23.48 32.71 -13.72
CA GLU A 155 23.90 33.72 -14.71
C GLU A 155 24.36 33.10 -16.06
N ASP A 156 24.63 31.80 -16.07
CA ASP A 156 25.17 31.08 -17.22
C ASP A 156 24.06 30.45 -18.06
N ASP A 157 23.66 31.16 -19.12
CA ASP A 157 22.53 30.83 -20.00
C ASP A 157 22.65 29.43 -20.64
N ARG A 158 23.89 28.95 -20.84
CA ARG A 158 24.17 27.61 -21.38
C ARG A 158 23.81 26.50 -20.39
N ARG A 159 24.01 26.72 -19.10
CA ARG A 159 23.68 25.77 -18.03
C ARG A 159 22.17 25.74 -17.74
N ASN A 160 21.48 26.88 -17.87
CA ASN A 160 20.01 26.90 -17.84
C ASN A 160 19.42 26.10 -19.01
N LYS A 161 19.98 26.23 -20.21
CA LYS A 161 19.51 25.50 -21.39
C LYS A 161 19.67 23.97 -21.22
N ASP A 162 20.79 23.51 -20.70
CA ASP A 162 21.02 22.08 -20.42
C ASP A 162 20.11 21.54 -19.29
N ASN A 163 19.87 22.33 -18.23
CA ASN A 163 18.92 21.98 -17.17
C ASN A 163 17.48 21.90 -17.68
N PHE A 164 17.10 22.77 -18.63
CA PHE A 164 15.78 22.78 -19.25
C PHE A 164 15.55 21.54 -20.11
N VAL A 165 16.54 21.18 -20.94
CA VAL A 165 16.51 19.95 -21.74
C VAL A 165 16.40 18.71 -20.84
N ASN A 166 17.14 18.66 -19.73
CA ASN A 166 17.03 17.58 -18.75
C ASN A 166 15.65 17.54 -18.06
N CYS A 167 15.02 18.68 -17.77
CA CYS A 167 13.66 18.71 -17.20
C CYS A 167 12.62 18.18 -18.20
N ILE A 168 12.75 18.55 -19.48
CA ILE A 168 11.89 18.01 -20.54
C ILE A 168 12.08 16.50 -20.69
N GLN A 169 13.33 16.02 -20.72
CA GLN A 169 13.61 14.58 -20.80
C GLN A 169 13.09 13.83 -19.56
N HIS A 170 13.20 14.41 -18.37
CA HIS A 170 12.64 13.82 -17.15
C HIS A 170 11.11 13.72 -17.23
N HIS A 171 10.43 14.77 -17.68
CA HIS A 171 8.97 14.77 -17.89
C HIS A 171 8.54 13.71 -18.91
N PHE A 172 9.28 13.53 -20.00
CA PHE A 172 9.01 12.46 -20.97
C PHE A 172 9.19 11.06 -20.35
N THR A 173 10.18 10.88 -19.46
CA THR A 173 10.44 9.61 -18.77
C THR A 173 9.35 9.27 -17.74
N ILE A 174 8.72 10.27 -17.12
CA ILE A 174 7.62 10.05 -16.16
C ILE A 174 6.32 9.59 -16.86
N LEU A 175 6.15 9.97 -18.14
CA LEU A 175 4.95 9.66 -18.92
C LEU A 175 5.00 8.32 -19.67
N GLU A 176 6.16 7.66 -19.76
CA GLU A 176 6.40 6.41 -20.51
C GLU A 176 6.46 5.16 -19.62
#